data_AF-A0A3R8R2N1-F1
#
_entry.id   AF-A0A3R8R2N1-F1
#
_cell.length_a   1.000
_cell.length_b   1.000
_cell.length_c   1.000
_cell.angle_alpha   90.00
_cell.angle_beta   90.00
_cell.angle_gamma   90.00
#
_symmetry.space_group_name_H-M   'P 1'
#
loop_
_entity.id
_entity.type
_entity.pdbx_description
1 polymer ?
#
loop_
_entity_poly.entity_id
_entity_poly.type
_entity_poly.pdbx_seq_one_letter_code
_entity_poly.pdbx_strand_id
1 'polypeptide(L)'
;MIILNLMIFKMHNVLSLIDRKHILVFALIIFVVWSCSDVQKRPKPDKLLSQDKMVNIYTDMLILDGVYRTNPKKFETYGLEPTEHIYNKFDIDSLTLAQNMSYYNLDFEVNSEIYEQVQKNIEAKKQILDSISQVKDSLKRLEREAKKPKLKDSIPLSKKIMKAD
;
A
#
# COMPACT_ATOMS: atom_id res chain seq x y z
N MET A 1 -8.70 60.13 6.75
CA MET A 1 -9.20 59.90 8.14
C MET A 1 -10.72 59.88 8.22
N ILE A 2 -11.45 60.84 7.64
CA ILE A 2 -12.92 60.93 7.70
C ILE A 2 -13.62 59.74 7.01
N ILE A 3 -13.17 59.35 5.81
CA ILE A 3 -13.78 58.24 5.05
C ILE A 3 -13.63 56.89 5.77
N LEU A 4 -12.50 56.68 6.46
CA LEU A 4 -12.24 55.48 7.26
C LEU A 4 -13.17 55.40 8.48
N ASN A 5 -13.35 56.52 9.21
CA ASN A 5 -14.29 56.60 10.33
C ASN A 5 -15.74 56.42 9.89
N LEU A 6 -16.12 56.94 8.71
CA LEU A 6 -17.45 56.75 8.14
C LEU A 6 -17.70 55.28 7.77
N MET A 7 -16.70 54.60 7.18
CA MET A 7 -16.76 53.17 6.90
C MET A 7 -16.89 52.33 8.18
N ILE A 8 -16.09 52.63 9.21
CA ILE A 8 -16.14 51.93 10.50
C ILE A 8 -17.51 52.10 11.17
N PHE A 9 -18.07 53.32 11.18
CA PHE A 9 -19.40 53.59 11.74
C PHE A 9 -20.51 52.84 10.98
N LYS A 10 -20.43 52.82 9.65
CA LYS A 10 -21.39 52.11 8.79
C LYS A 10 -21.27 50.60 8.98
N MET A 11 -20.06 50.08 9.16
CA MET A 11 -19.78 48.66 9.41
C MET A 11 -20.29 48.23 10.80
N HIS A 12 -20.15 49.08 11.82
CA HIS A 12 -20.69 48.84 13.17
C HIS A 12 -22.24 48.80 13.17
N ASN A 13 -22.87 49.73 12.44
CA ASN A 13 -24.34 49.81 12.35
C ASN A 13 -24.96 48.63 11.57
N VAL A 14 -24.25 48.11 10.57
CA VAL A 14 -24.64 46.87 9.86
C VAL A 14 -24.42 45.63 10.74
N LEU A 15 -23.36 45.61 11.55
CA LEU A 15 -23.10 44.52 12.51
C LEU A 15 -24.18 44.42 13.60
N SER A 16 -24.76 45.55 14.03
CA SER A 16 -25.84 45.57 15.02
C SER A 16 -27.21 45.12 14.49
N LEU A 17 -27.36 45.00 13.17
CA LEU A 17 -28.59 44.53 12.50
C LEU A 17 -28.58 43.02 12.19
N ILE A 18 -27.46 42.34 12.43
CA ILE A 18 -27.25 40.93 12.08
C ILE A 18 -27.22 40.08 13.37
N ASP A 19 -28.03 39.03 13.42
CA ASP A 19 -28.10 38.12 14.57
C ASP A 19 -26.73 37.51 14.91
N ARG A 20 -26.43 37.38 16.23
CA ARG A 20 -25.15 36.82 16.73
C ARG A 20 -24.80 35.45 16.12
N LYS A 21 -25.81 34.63 15.79
CA LYS A 21 -25.64 33.33 15.13
C LYS A 21 -25.14 33.47 13.68
N HIS A 22 -25.61 34.49 12.95
CA HIS A 22 -25.18 34.76 11.59
C HIS A 22 -23.77 35.37 11.56
N ILE A 23 -23.41 36.19 12.54
CA ILE A 23 -22.03 36.66 12.71
C ILE A 23 -21.07 35.48 12.94
N LEU A 24 -21.44 34.52 13.79
CA LEU A 24 -20.66 33.30 14.02
C LEU A 24 -20.52 32.44 12.76
N VAL A 25 -21.60 32.26 12.00
CA VAL A 25 -21.56 31.51 10.73
C VAL A 25 -20.69 32.22 9.70
N PHE A 26 -20.78 33.55 9.60
CA PHE A 26 -19.97 34.33 8.66
C PHE A 26 -18.49 34.33 9.06
N ALA A 27 -18.19 34.42 10.35
CA ALA A 27 -16.83 34.28 10.87
C ALA A 27 -16.25 32.88 10.62
N LEU A 28 -17.06 31.83 10.77
CA LEU A 28 -16.67 30.45 10.44
C LEU A 28 -16.36 30.32 8.94
N ILE A 29 -17.20 30.89 8.06
CA ILE A 29 -17.00 30.87 6.61
C ILE A 29 -15.71 31.62 6.24
N ILE A 30 -15.47 32.80 6.81
CA ILE A 30 -14.24 33.56 6.59
C ILE A 30 -13.02 32.78 7.08
N PHE A 31 -13.11 32.13 8.25
CA PHE A 31 -12.05 31.30 8.79
C PHE A 31 -11.74 30.09 7.89
N VAL A 32 -12.76 29.44 7.33
CA VAL A 32 -12.60 28.34 6.37
C VAL A 32 -11.94 28.82 5.08
N VAL A 33 -12.32 29.99 4.56
CA VAL A 33 -11.72 30.56 3.34
C VAL A 33 -10.28 31.01 3.57
N TRP A 34 -9.94 31.55 4.74
CA TRP A 34 -8.56 31.91 5.11
C TRP A 34 -7.68 30.72 5.51
N SER A 35 -8.26 29.57 5.86
CA SER A 35 -7.51 28.35 6.12
C SER A 35 -6.98 27.68 4.84
N CYS A 36 -7.32 28.21 3.66
CA CYS A 36 -6.69 27.81 2.41
C CYS A 36 -5.23 28.30 2.43
N SER A 37 -4.40 27.49 3.08
CA SER A 37 -2.95 27.62 3.08
C SER A 37 -2.51 27.50 1.64
N ASP A 38 -1.74 28.46 1.14
CA ASP A 38 -1.05 28.33 -0.15
C ASP A 38 -0.39 26.95 -0.16
N VAL A 39 -0.84 26.08 -1.08
CA VAL A 39 -0.27 24.74 -1.25
C VAL A 39 1.11 24.99 -1.84
N GLN A 40 2.04 25.37 -0.97
CA GLN A 40 3.42 25.60 -1.36
C GLN A 40 3.87 24.31 -2.01
N LYS A 41 4.12 24.39 -3.32
CA LYS A 41 4.83 23.36 -4.07
C LYS A 41 6.11 23.11 -3.28
N ARG A 42 6.15 22.01 -2.50
CA ARG A 42 7.34 21.72 -1.70
C ARG A 42 8.53 21.65 -2.66
N PRO A 43 9.67 22.22 -2.27
CA PRO A 43 10.81 22.31 -3.15
C PRO A 43 11.17 20.90 -3.64
N LYS A 44 11.50 20.80 -4.92
CA LYS A 44 11.99 19.58 -5.53
C LYS A 44 13.17 19.06 -4.68
N PRO A 45 13.18 17.78 -4.25
CA PRO A 45 14.28 17.22 -3.49
C PRO A 45 15.60 17.32 -4.28
N ASP A 46 16.71 17.54 -3.57
CA ASP A 46 18.04 17.58 -4.18
C ASP A 46 18.38 16.26 -4.90
N LYS A 47 18.01 15.13 -4.27
CA LYS A 47 18.07 13.78 -4.85
C LYS A 47 16.66 13.31 -5.22
N LEU A 48 16.15 13.77 -6.36
CA LEU A 48 14.86 13.29 -6.89
C LEU A 48 14.99 11.86 -7.40
N LEU A 49 14.19 10.95 -6.85
CA LEU A 49 14.02 9.58 -7.31
C LEU A 49 13.04 9.55 -8.47
N SER A 50 13.21 8.65 -9.44
CA SER A 50 12.22 8.49 -10.51
C SER A 50 10.91 7.89 -9.99
N GLN A 51 9.80 8.12 -10.72
CA GLN A 51 8.52 7.49 -10.42
C GLN A 51 8.65 5.96 -10.35
N ASP A 52 9.32 5.33 -11.33
CA ASP A 52 9.57 3.88 -11.32
C ASP A 52 10.33 3.41 -10.06
N LYS A 53 11.30 4.20 -9.60
CA LYS A 53 12.04 3.88 -8.38
C LYS A 53 11.13 4.00 -7.16
N MET A 54 10.25 5.00 -7.10
CA MET A 54 9.24 5.14 -6.04
C MET A 54 8.23 3.98 -6.05
N VAL A 55 7.76 3.57 -7.23
CA VAL A 55 6.90 2.38 -7.41
C VAL A 55 7.57 1.14 -6.83
N ASN A 56 8.84 0.91 -7.14
CA ASN A 56 9.59 -0.24 -6.62
C ASN A 56 9.79 -0.16 -5.10
N ILE A 57 10.15 1.02 -4.56
CA ILE A 57 10.30 1.25 -3.13
C ILE A 57 9.00 0.96 -2.38
N TYR A 58 7.87 1.53 -2.83
CA TYR A 58 6.57 1.31 -2.20
C TYR A 58 6.10 -0.14 -2.32
N THR A 59 6.33 -0.78 -3.47
CA THR A 59 6.03 -2.21 -3.65
C THR A 59 6.74 -3.05 -2.60
N ASP A 60 8.05 -2.86 -2.43
CA ASP A 60 8.84 -3.64 -1.49
C ASP A 60 8.52 -3.28 -0.04
N MET A 61 8.27 -2.00 0.27
CA MET A 61 7.90 -1.56 1.61
C MET A 61 6.58 -2.22 2.06
N LEU A 62 5.56 -2.25 1.20
CA LEU A 62 4.27 -2.87 1.52
C LEU A 62 4.38 -4.39 1.68
N ILE A 63 5.15 -5.05 0.81
CA ILE A 63 5.39 -6.49 0.94
C ILE A 63 6.13 -6.78 2.25
N LEU A 64 7.19 -6.02 2.54
CA LEU A 64 8.02 -6.22 3.72
C LEU A 64 7.25 -5.97 5.01
N ASP A 65 6.41 -4.93 5.06
CA ASP A 65 5.49 -4.67 6.18
C ASP A 65 4.51 -5.84 6.36
N GLY A 66 3.93 -6.37 5.28
CA GLY A 66 3.07 -7.54 5.34
C GLY A 66 3.77 -8.79 5.91
N VAL A 67 5.00 -9.06 5.48
CA VAL A 67 5.80 -10.19 5.99
C VAL A 67 6.18 -9.96 7.45
N TYR A 68 6.61 -8.74 7.81
CA TYR A 68 7.00 -8.36 9.17
C TYR A 68 5.85 -8.52 10.16
N ARG A 69 4.65 -8.03 9.81
CA ARG A 69 3.45 -8.18 10.64
C ARG A 69 3.02 -9.64 10.81
N THR A 70 3.26 -10.47 9.80
CA THR A 70 2.87 -11.89 9.83
C THR A 70 3.84 -12.74 10.66
N ASN A 71 5.14 -12.47 10.61
CA ASN A 71 6.17 -13.26 11.30
C ASN A 71 7.34 -12.39 11.80
N PRO A 72 7.14 -11.52 12.80
CA PRO A 72 8.18 -10.61 13.28
C PRO A 72 9.40 -11.35 13.83
N LYS A 73 9.18 -12.50 14.51
CA LYS A 73 10.25 -13.36 15.04
C LYS A 73 11.27 -13.80 13.99
N LYS A 74 10.87 -13.97 12.72
CA LYS A 74 11.83 -14.34 11.67
C LYS A 74 12.80 -13.21 11.38
N PHE A 75 12.35 -11.96 11.41
CA PHE A 75 13.21 -10.80 11.19
C PHE A 75 14.23 -10.66 12.32
N GLU A 76 13.80 -10.84 13.56
CA GLU A 76 14.69 -10.86 14.72
C GLU A 76 15.77 -11.95 14.60
N THR A 77 15.39 -13.18 14.23
CA THR A 77 16.35 -14.28 14.05
C THR A 77 17.38 -14.00 12.95
N TYR A 78 16.98 -13.29 11.89
CA TYR A 78 17.90 -12.91 10.80
C TYR A 78 18.62 -11.58 11.06
N GLY A 79 18.36 -10.88 12.17
CA GLY A 79 18.91 -9.56 12.43
C GLY A 79 18.49 -8.52 11.38
N LEU A 80 17.30 -8.68 10.78
CA LEU A 80 16.81 -7.82 9.71
C LEU A 80 15.87 -6.75 10.26
N GLU A 81 16.24 -5.49 10.08
CA GLU A 81 15.36 -4.35 10.32
C GLU A 81 14.67 -3.96 8.98
N PRO A 82 13.33 -3.97 8.90
CA PRO A 82 12.61 -3.72 7.65
C PRO A 82 12.98 -2.40 6.97
N THR A 83 13.08 -1.31 7.73
CA THR A 83 13.34 0.02 7.18
C THR A 83 14.76 0.14 6.63
N GLU A 84 15.75 -0.36 7.37
CA GLU A 84 17.15 -0.44 6.99
C GLU A 84 17.34 -1.31 5.74
N HIS A 85 16.60 -2.41 5.63
CA HIS A 85 16.62 -3.25 4.43
C HIS A 85 16.19 -2.46 3.19
N ILE A 86 15.15 -1.63 3.29
CA ILE A 86 14.71 -0.77 2.17
C ILE A 86 15.78 0.26 1.82
N TYR A 87 16.36 0.93 2.81
CA TYR A 87 17.42 1.92 2.59
C TYR A 87 18.63 1.33 1.88
N ASN A 88 19.12 0.18 2.35
CA ASN A 88 20.24 -0.53 1.76
C ASN A 88 19.93 -1.05 0.35
N LYS A 89 18.73 -1.59 0.12
CA LYS A 89 18.34 -2.13 -1.19
C LYS A 89 18.29 -1.07 -2.28
N PHE A 90 17.84 0.13 -1.96
CA PHE A 90 17.61 1.21 -2.93
C PHE A 90 18.70 2.29 -2.95
N ASP A 91 19.71 2.18 -2.08
CA ASP A 91 20.77 3.18 -1.90
C ASP A 91 20.19 4.58 -1.61
N ILE A 92 19.33 4.63 -0.60
CA ILE A 92 18.64 5.85 -0.13
C ILE A 92 18.71 5.93 1.39
N ASP A 93 18.60 7.15 1.91
CA ASP A 93 18.42 7.41 3.34
C ASP A 93 16.97 7.83 3.67
N SER A 94 16.70 7.97 4.97
CA SER A 94 15.37 8.35 5.47
C SER A 94 14.94 9.74 4.99
N LEU A 95 15.88 10.68 4.87
CA LEU A 95 15.61 12.04 4.42
C LEU A 95 15.22 12.07 2.94
N THR A 96 15.99 11.40 2.10
CA THR A 96 15.74 11.22 0.67
C THR A 96 14.36 10.61 0.46
N LEU A 97 14.03 9.54 1.20
CA LEU A 97 12.71 8.92 1.10
C LEU A 97 11.61 9.91 1.50
N ALA A 98 11.70 10.54 2.68
CA ALA A 98 10.68 11.46 3.17
C ALA A 98 10.42 12.65 2.23
N GLN A 99 11.49 13.23 1.67
CA GLN A 99 11.41 14.33 0.72
C GLN A 99 10.76 13.90 -0.60
N ASN A 100 11.11 12.72 -1.13
CA ASN A 100 10.52 12.21 -2.36
C ASN A 100 9.06 11.78 -2.18
N MET A 101 8.72 11.10 -1.08
CA MET A 101 7.34 10.78 -0.73
C MET A 101 6.50 12.06 -0.70
N SER A 102 7.02 13.09 -0.02
CA SER A 102 6.36 14.37 0.00
C SER A 102 6.20 15.01 -1.38
N TYR A 103 7.23 14.95 -2.21
CA TYR A 103 7.22 15.61 -3.51
C TYR A 103 6.13 15.01 -4.41
N TYR A 104 6.06 13.68 -4.45
CA TYR A 104 5.07 12.97 -5.26
C TYR A 104 3.65 13.06 -4.69
N ASN A 105 3.48 13.07 -3.36
CA ASN A 105 2.15 13.17 -2.72
C ASN A 105 1.41 14.50 -3.01
N LEU A 106 2.10 15.54 -3.49
CA LEU A 106 1.48 16.83 -3.83
C LEU A 106 0.85 16.84 -5.22
N ASP A 107 1.28 15.95 -6.11
CA ASP A 107 0.73 15.80 -7.45
C ASP A 107 -0.25 14.62 -7.46
N PHE A 108 -1.54 14.91 -7.46
CA PHE A 108 -2.58 13.89 -7.33
C PHE A 108 -2.54 12.87 -8.47
N GLU A 109 -2.34 13.32 -9.71
CA GLU A 109 -2.35 12.46 -10.89
C GLU A 109 -1.15 11.52 -10.87
N VAL A 110 0.05 12.07 -10.69
CA VAL A 110 1.28 11.28 -10.58
C VAL A 110 1.24 10.31 -9.40
N ASN A 111 0.76 10.76 -8.23
CA ASN A 111 0.68 9.91 -7.06
C ASN A 111 -0.29 8.74 -7.28
N SER A 112 -1.42 9.00 -7.92
CA SER A 112 -2.38 7.95 -8.28
C SER A 112 -1.76 6.90 -9.20
N GLU A 113 -1.03 7.33 -10.23
CA GLU A 113 -0.31 6.42 -11.14
C GLU A 113 0.71 5.54 -10.40
N ILE A 114 1.49 6.13 -9.49
CA ILE A 114 2.44 5.38 -8.66
C ILE A 114 1.73 4.27 -7.88
N TYR A 115 0.66 4.60 -7.16
CA TYR A 115 -0.06 3.61 -6.35
C TYR A 115 -0.79 2.56 -7.19
N GLU A 116 -1.31 2.91 -8.36
CA GLU A 116 -1.89 1.94 -9.30
C GLU A 116 -0.84 0.94 -9.78
N GLN A 117 0.35 1.41 -10.12
CA GLN A 117 1.44 0.54 -10.56
C GLN A 117 1.97 -0.33 -9.41
N VAL A 118 2.05 0.20 -8.19
CA VAL A 118 2.36 -0.58 -6.98
C VAL A 118 1.37 -1.73 -6.80
N GLN A 119 0.06 -1.45 -6.93
CA GLN A 119 -0.97 -2.47 -6.84
C GLN A 119 -0.81 -3.55 -7.91
N LYS A 120 -0.56 -3.16 -9.17
CA LYS A 120 -0.28 -4.08 -10.28
C LYS A 120 0.93 -4.96 -9.99
N ASN A 121 2.02 -4.41 -9.47
CA ASN A 121 3.22 -5.16 -9.14
C ASN A 121 2.97 -6.19 -8.02
N ILE A 122 2.21 -5.82 -6.99
CA ILE A 122 1.87 -6.72 -5.89
C ILE A 122 0.98 -7.86 -6.38
N GLU A 123 -0.04 -7.56 -7.20
CA GLU A 123 -0.94 -8.57 -7.77
C GLU A 123 -0.18 -9.56 -8.68
N ALA A 124 0.72 -9.06 -9.54
CA ALA A 124 1.56 -9.92 -10.37
C ALA A 124 2.43 -10.86 -9.53
N LYS A 125 3.06 -10.36 -8.46
CA LYS A 125 3.88 -11.18 -7.55
C LYS A 125 3.03 -12.24 -6.84
N LYS A 126 1.80 -11.89 -6.43
CA LYS A 126 0.85 -12.81 -5.82
C LYS A 126 0.47 -13.95 -6.77
N GLN A 127 0.12 -13.64 -8.03
CA GLN A 127 -0.23 -14.65 -9.03
C GLN A 127 0.91 -15.63 -9.29
N ILE A 128 2.15 -15.16 -9.31
CA ILE A 128 3.34 -16.00 -9.42
C ILE A 128 3.44 -16.93 -8.20
N LEU A 129 3.27 -16.40 -6.99
CA LEU A 129 3.35 -17.18 -5.76
C LEU A 129 2.25 -18.25 -5.66
N ASP A 130 1.02 -17.89 -6.03
CA ASP A 130 -0.13 -18.81 -6.05
C ASP A 130 0.13 -19.96 -7.05
N SER A 131 0.64 -19.63 -8.24
CA SER A 131 1.03 -20.62 -9.25
C SER A 131 2.12 -21.58 -8.75
N ILE A 132 3.15 -21.05 -8.08
CA ILE A 132 4.21 -21.86 -7.47
C ILE A 132 3.63 -22.78 -6.38
N SER A 133 2.70 -22.29 -5.57
CA SER A 133 2.04 -23.08 -4.53
C SER A 133 1.26 -24.25 -5.12
N GLN A 134 0.50 -24.02 -6.19
CA GLN A 134 -0.28 -25.07 -6.86
C GLN A 134 0.61 -26.18 -7.43
N VAL A 135 1.71 -25.80 -8.09
CA VAL A 135 2.68 -26.77 -8.62
C VAL A 135 3.31 -27.58 -7.49
N LYS A 136 3.73 -26.92 -6.41
CA LYS A 136 4.32 -27.57 -5.24
C LYS A 136 3.36 -28.58 -4.60
N ASP A 137 2.09 -28.22 -4.46
CA ASP A 137 1.07 -29.12 -3.89
C ASP A 137 0.79 -30.32 -4.81
N SER A 138 0.79 -30.10 -6.12
CA SER A 138 0.63 -31.16 -7.11
C SER A 138 1.79 -32.14 -7.08
N LEU A 139 3.03 -31.65 -7.05
CA LEU A 139 4.24 -32.47 -6.91
C LEU A 139 4.21 -33.30 -5.61
N LYS A 140 3.84 -32.67 -4.50
CA LYS A 140 3.73 -33.35 -3.19
C LYS A 140 2.67 -34.47 -3.20
N ARG A 141 1.59 -34.33 -3.97
CA ARG A 141 0.58 -35.38 -4.15
C ARG A 141 1.14 -36.54 -4.96
N LEU A 142 1.79 -36.26 -6.09
CA LEU A 142 2.44 -37.28 -6.93
C LEU A 142 3.51 -38.06 -6.17
N GLU A 143 4.34 -37.39 -5.37
CA GLU A 143 5.34 -38.05 -4.52
C GLU A 143 4.71 -39.00 -3.48
N ARG A 144 3.58 -38.60 -2.90
CA ARG A 144 2.84 -39.45 -1.95
C ARG A 144 2.24 -40.67 -2.66
N GLU A 145 1.73 -40.49 -3.86
CA GLU A 145 1.16 -41.58 -4.68
C GLU A 145 2.23 -42.56 -5.14
N ALA A 146 3.38 -42.07 -5.59
CA ALA A 146 4.52 -42.90 -5.98
C ALA A 146 5.09 -43.73 -4.82
N LYS A 147 4.97 -43.24 -3.57
CA LYS A 147 5.39 -43.96 -2.35
C LYS A 147 4.36 -44.96 -1.83
N LYS A 148 3.14 -45.05 -2.40
CA LYS A 148 2.16 -46.08 -2.00
C LYS A 148 2.64 -47.46 -2.49
N PRO A 149 2.59 -48.51 -1.67
CA PRO A 149 2.96 -49.86 -2.11
C PRO A 149 2.01 -50.31 -3.23
N LYS A 150 2.58 -50.75 -4.36
CA LYS A 150 1.80 -51.33 -5.47
C LYS A 150 1.15 -52.62 -4.95
N LEU A 151 -0.19 -52.63 -4.83
CA LEU A 151 -0.96 -53.83 -4.55
C LEU A 151 -0.65 -54.83 -5.69
N LYS A 152 -0.04 -55.98 -5.37
CA LYS A 152 0.10 -57.06 -6.35
C LYS A 152 -1.29 -57.61 -6.57
N ASP A 153 -1.83 -57.44 -7.78
CA ASP A 153 -3.13 -57.98 -8.17
C ASP A 153 -3.08 -59.51 -8.16
N SER A 154 -3.45 -60.10 -7.03
CA SER A 154 -3.80 -61.52 -6.96
C SER A 154 -5.19 -61.68 -7.56
N ILE A 155 -5.29 -61.82 -8.88
CA ILE A 155 -6.49 -62.35 -9.53
C ILE A 155 -6.62 -63.82 -9.07
N PRO A 156 -7.63 -64.21 -8.28
CA PRO A 156 -7.85 -65.62 -8.02
C PRO A 156 -8.44 -66.21 -9.30
N LEU A 157 -7.61 -66.95 -10.04
CA LEU A 157 -8.06 -67.81 -11.14
C LEU A 157 -9.11 -68.76 -10.55
N SER A 158 -10.39 -68.48 -10.85
CA SER A 158 -11.50 -69.30 -10.42
C SER A 158 -11.34 -70.68 -11.06
N LYS A 159 -10.87 -71.65 -10.26
CA LYS A 159 -10.82 -73.05 -10.63
C LYS A 159 -12.25 -73.60 -10.59
N LYS A 160 -13.08 -73.20 -11.55
CA LYS A 160 -14.37 -73.83 -11.84
C LYS A 160 -14.24 -74.61 -13.15
N ILE A 161 -13.37 -75.62 -13.13
CA ILE A 161 -13.45 -76.72 -14.11
C ILE A 161 -14.30 -77.80 -13.44
N MET A 162 -15.46 -78.00 -14.04
CA MET A 162 -16.41 -79.09 -13.95
C MET A 162 -15.91 -80.34 -13.21
N LYS A 163 -16.60 -80.71 -12.13
CA LYS A 163 -16.83 -82.13 -11.85
C LYS A 163 -18.09 -82.52 -12.62
N ALA A 164 -17.89 -83.13 -13.78
CA ALA A 164 -18.82 -84.10 -14.33
C ALA A 164 -18.21 -85.46 -14.01
N ASP A 165 -18.98 -86.26 -13.28
CA ASP A 165 -19.04 -87.73 -13.21
C ASP A 165 -19.41 -88.17 -11.78
#